data_AF-A0A534JBT8-F1
#
_entry.id   AF-A0A534JBT8-F1
#
_cell.length_a   1.000
_cell.length_b   1.000
_cell.length_c   1.000
_cell.angle_alpha   90.00
_cell.angle_beta   90.00
_cell.angle_gamma   90.00
#
_symmetry.space_group_name_H-M   'P 1'
#
loop_
_entity.id
_entity.type
_entity.pdbx_description
1 polymer ?
#
loop_
_entity_poly.entity_id
_entity_poly.type
_entity_poly.pdbx_seq_one_letter_code
_entity_poly.pdbx_strand_id
1 'polypeptide(L)'
;MGNSDDLHLLPLHLLLVMFAGWVNRHQLDVIEYLQEENRVLKERLGGTRLRFTDAERRRLARKARALGRKVLTELETLVTPDTLLRWYRELVASKWNYSQRRGPGRPRVMKTIVDLVLQMALENPSWDTREFEARWRIWDIRLDMAALPAY
;
A
#
# COMPACT_ATOMS: atom_id res chain seq x y z
N MET A 1 -49.57 22.69 2.71
CA MET A 1 -49.09 23.12 4.04
C MET A 1 -47.60 23.33 3.95
N GLY A 2 -47.13 24.58 3.88
CA GLY A 2 -45.69 24.90 3.84
C GLY A 2 -45.13 24.93 5.25
N ASN A 3 -44.00 24.25 5.44
CA ASN A 3 -43.34 24.04 6.73
C ASN A 3 -43.05 25.36 7.44
N SER A 4 -43.77 25.62 8.53
CA SER A 4 -43.50 26.73 9.45
C SER A 4 -42.16 26.55 10.19
N ASP A 5 -41.58 25.36 10.11
CA ASP A 5 -40.30 24.97 10.73
C ASP A 5 -39.07 25.53 9.99
N ASP A 6 -39.20 25.82 8.69
CA ASP A 6 -38.07 26.31 7.87
C ASP A 6 -37.65 27.74 8.26
N LEU A 7 -38.59 28.56 8.74
CA LEU A 7 -38.35 29.97 9.10
C LEU A 7 -37.47 30.14 10.35
N HIS A 8 -37.54 29.18 11.28
CA HIS A 8 -36.77 29.21 12.53
C HIS A 8 -35.32 28.74 12.35
N LEU A 9 -35.02 28.00 11.28
CA LEU A 9 -33.68 27.50 10.98
C LEU A 9 -32.83 28.50 10.17
N LEU A 10 -33.45 29.46 9.48
CA LEU A 10 -32.78 30.52 8.72
C LEU A 10 -31.74 31.33 9.53
N PRO A 11 -32.04 31.84 10.75
CA PRO A 11 -31.05 32.59 11.53
C PRO A 11 -29.84 31.75 11.92
N LEU A 12 -30.05 30.46 12.25
CA LEU A 12 -28.95 29.55 12.56
C LEU A 12 -28.10 29.25 11.32
N HIS A 13 -28.71 29.04 10.16
CA HIS A 13 -27.99 28.84 8.90
C HIS A 13 -27.17 30.07 8.53
N LEU A 14 -27.71 31.29 8.71
CA LEU A 14 -26.97 32.53 8.48
C LEU A 14 -25.78 32.66 9.43
N LEU A 15 -25.96 32.36 10.71
CA LEU A 15 -24.87 32.35 11.69
C LEU A 15 -23.80 31.31 11.32
N LEU A 16 -24.20 30.10 10.90
CA LEU A 16 -23.28 29.05 10.46
C LEU A 16 -22.49 29.47 9.22
N VAL A 17 -23.13 30.07 8.20
CA VAL A 17 -22.45 30.56 7.00
C VAL A 17 -21.52 31.72 7.31
N MET A 18 -21.94 32.67 8.15
CA MET A 18 -21.11 33.79 8.60
C MET A 18 -19.89 33.30 9.39
N PHE A 19 -20.10 32.36 10.30
CA PHE A 19 -19.03 31.74 11.08
C PHE A 19 -18.08 30.93 10.19
N ALA A 20 -18.61 30.09 9.30
CA ALA A 20 -17.81 29.34 8.33
C ALA A 20 -17.01 30.29 7.43
N GLY A 21 -17.61 31.38 6.96
CA GLY A 21 -16.94 32.40 6.16
C GLY A 21 -15.85 33.14 6.94
N TRP A 22 -16.06 33.41 8.23
CA TRP A 22 -15.05 34.01 9.11
C TRP A 22 -13.88 33.05 9.36
N VAL A 23 -14.16 31.80 9.74
CA VAL A 23 -13.13 30.76 9.93
C VAL A 23 -12.36 30.53 8.64
N ASN A 24 -13.04 30.46 7.49
CA ASN A 24 -12.39 30.27 6.20
C ASN A 24 -11.45 31.42 5.85
N ARG A 25 -11.84 32.67 6.11
CA ARG A 25 -10.95 33.84 5.92
C ARG A 25 -9.71 33.77 6.81
N HIS A 26 -9.88 33.48 8.09
CA HIS A 26 -8.74 33.33 9.00
C HIS A 26 -7.82 32.17 8.57
N GLN A 27 -8.38 31.07 8.07
CA GLN A 27 -7.59 29.96 7.51
C GLN A 27 -6.79 30.38 6.28
N LEU A 28 -7.33 31.26 5.42
CA LEU A 28 -6.61 31.78 4.26
C LEU A 28 -5.41 32.62 4.68
N ASP A 29 -5.55 33.51 5.66
CA ASP A 29 -4.44 34.34 6.16
C ASP A 29 -3.29 33.48 6.69
N VAL A 30 -3.62 32.41 7.42
CA VAL A 30 -2.63 31.45 7.95
C VAL A 30 -1.93 30.70 6.80
N ILE A 31 -2.68 30.30 5.76
CA ILE A 31 -2.11 29.63 4.59
C ILE A 31 -1.15 30.58 3.86
N GLU A 32 -1.55 31.83 3.65
CA GLU A 32 -0.74 32.84 2.98
C GLU A 32 0.57 33.10 3.74
N TYR A 33 0.50 33.27 5.05
CA TYR A 33 1.69 33.40 5.90
C TYR A 33 2.62 32.19 5.77
N LEU A 34 2.09 30.96 5.87
CA LEU A 34 2.89 29.74 5.76
C LEU A 34 3.48 29.55 4.36
N GLN A 35 2.80 30.01 3.31
CA GLN A 35 3.34 30.00 1.95
C GLN A 35 4.54 30.94 1.83
N GLU A 36 4.43 32.14 2.39
CA GLU A 36 5.52 33.11 2.38
C GLU A 36 6.71 32.63 3.24
N GLU A 37 6.45 32.05 4.42
CA GLU A 37 7.51 31.43 5.22
C GLU A 37 8.22 30.32 4.44
N ASN A 38 7.48 29.45 3.73
CA ASN A 38 8.07 28.43 2.87
C ASN A 38 8.90 29.04 1.72
N ARG A 39 8.47 30.16 1.13
CA ARG A 39 9.22 30.86 0.08
C ARG A 39 10.52 31.42 0.62
N VAL A 40 10.49 32.11 1.75
CA VAL A 40 11.70 32.62 2.44
C VAL A 40 12.66 31.47 2.77
N LEU A 41 12.15 30.35 3.30
CA LEU A 41 12.98 29.18 3.59
C LEU A 41 13.61 28.59 2.33
N LYS A 42 12.89 28.54 1.20
CA LYS A 42 13.43 28.10 -0.09
C LYS A 42 14.57 29.00 -0.57
N GLU A 43 14.38 30.31 -0.49
CA GLU A 43 15.39 31.30 -0.87
C GLU A 43 16.65 31.14 -0.01
N ARG A 44 16.48 30.99 1.31
CA ARG A 44 17.60 30.76 2.24
C ARG A 44 18.35 29.47 1.96
N LEU A 45 17.67 28.43 1.49
CA LEU A 45 18.29 27.15 1.13
C LEU A 45 19.04 27.21 -0.21
N GLY A 46 18.88 28.27 -1.01
CA GLY A 46 19.72 28.55 -2.18
C GLY A 46 19.73 27.43 -3.23
N GLY A 47 18.63 26.66 -3.35
CA GLY A 47 18.56 25.50 -4.26
C GLY A 47 19.26 24.23 -3.76
N THR A 48 19.74 24.21 -2.51
CA THR A 48 20.30 23.00 -1.89
C THR A 48 19.23 21.91 -1.83
N ARG A 49 19.58 20.71 -2.31
CA ARG A 49 18.67 19.56 -2.31
C ARG A 49 18.40 19.09 -0.88
N LEU A 50 17.24 19.45 -0.33
CA LEU A 50 16.78 18.98 0.97
C LEU A 50 16.66 17.45 0.99
N ARG A 51 17.38 16.81 1.93
CA ARG A 51 17.26 15.37 2.19
C ARG A 51 16.22 15.14 3.27
N PHE A 52 15.01 14.77 2.86
CA PHE A 52 13.95 14.37 3.80
C PHE A 52 14.20 12.95 4.34
N THR A 53 14.09 12.82 5.65
CA THR A 53 14.01 11.54 6.38
C THR A 53 12.71 10.79 6.04
N ASP A 54 12.68 9.47 6.24
CA ASP A 54 11.47 8.68 5.99
C ASP A 54 10.29 9.10 6.88
N ALA A 55 10.56 9.61 8.09
CA ALA A 55 9.51 10.15 8.94
C ALA A 55 8.86 11.40 8.32
N GLU A 56 9.66 12.33 7.79
CA GLU A 56 9.19 13.54 7.12
C GLU A 56 8.42 13.22 5.85
N ARG A 57 8.97 12.34 4.99
CA ARG A 57 8.30 11.90 3.75
C ARG A 57 6.91 11.35 4.03
N ARG A 58 6.76 10.53 5.08
CA ARG A 58 5.46 9.96 5.48
C ARG A 58 4.48 11.00 6.00
N ARG A 59 4.94 12.00 6.76
CA ARG A 59 4.08 13.11 7.21
C ARG A 59 3.58 13.93 6.02
N LEU A 60 4.48 14.33 5.13
CA LEU A 60 4.16 15.10 3.92
C LEU A 60 3.23 14.33 2.98
N ALA A 61 3.52 13.05 2.71
CA ALA A 61 2.72 12.20 1.84
C ALA A 61 1.26 12.06 2.30
N ARG A 62 1.01 11.92 3.62
CA ARG A 62 -0.34 11.83 4.16
C ARG A 62 -1.13 13.13 3.96
N LYS A 63 -0.51 14.28 4.21
CA LYS A 63 -1.13 15.60 3.99
C LYS A 63 -1.38 15.87 2.51
N ALA A 64 -0.42 15.53 1.65
CA ALA A 64 -0.55 15.64 0.20
C ALA A 64 -1.74 14.83 -0.36
N ARG A 65 -1.99 13.62 0.16
CA ARG A 65 -3.14 12.82 -0.26
C ARG A 65 -4.48 13.50 0.04
N ALA A 66 -4.59 14.19 1.18
CA ALA A 66 -5.81 14.89 1.57
C ALA A 66 -6.12 16.09 0.67
N LEU A 67 -5.08 16.80 0.21
CA LEU A 67 -5.22 17.96 -0.70
C LEU A 67 -5.50 17.55 -2.16
N GLY A 68 -4.95 16.41 -2.59
CA GLY A 68 -5.11 15.92 -3.96
C GLY A 68 -4.25 16.66 -5.00
N ARG A 69 -4.21 16.14 -6.23
CA ARG A 69 -3.26 16.58 -7.28
C ARG A 69 -3.46 18.03 -7.71
N LYS A 70 -4.71 18.48 -7.85
CA LYS A 70 -5.04 19.82 -8.38
C LYS A 70 -4.52 20.93 -7.46
N VAL A 71 -4.93 20.86 -6.19
CA VAL A 71 -4.50 21.81 -5.15
C VAL A 71 -2.98 21.81 -4.99
N LEU A 72 -2.33 20.64 -4.98
CA LEU A 72 -0.86 20.58 -4.85
C LEU A 72 -0.10 21.24 -6.02
N THR A 73 -0.67 21.29 -7.22
CA THR A 73 -0.05 21.96 -8.38
C THR A 73 -0.15 23.48 -8.26
N GLU A 74 -1.20 23.99 -7.62
CA GLU A 74 -1.39 25.43 -7.38
C GLU A 74 -0.50 25.95 -6.24
N LEU A 75 -0.08 25.07 -5.33
CA LEU A 75 0.81 25.41 -4.23
C LEU A 75 2.28 25.43 -4.66
N GLU A 76 3.03 26.46 -4.25
CA GLU A 76 4.50 26.47 -4.30
C GLU A 76 5.08 25.47 -3.27
N THR A 77 4.95 24.18 -3.55
CA THR A 77 5.43 23.11 -2.67
C THR A 77 6.97 23.00 -2.68
N LEU A 78 7.57 22.62 -1.54
CA LEU A 78 9.01 22.32 -1.44
C LEU A 78 9.42 21.08 -2.25
N VAL A 79 8.46 20.17 -2.48
CA VAL A 79 8.65 18.90 -3.14
C VAL A 79 7.58 18.79 -4.22
N THR A 80 8.00 18.41 -5.44
CA THR A 80 7.08 18.25 -6.57
C THR A 80 5.87 17.39 -6.20
N PRO A 81 4.64 17.77 -6.58
CA PRO A 81 3.43 17.02 -6.24
C PRO A 81 3.50 15.53 -6.60
N ASP A 82 4.13 15.19 -7.73
CA ASP A 82 4.31 13.79 -8.15
C ASP A 82 5.19 12.98 -7.17
N THR A 83 6.21 13.62 -6.60
CA THR A 83 7.09 12.99 -5.61
C THR A 83 6.33 12.72 -4.31
N LEU A 84 5.52 13.67 -3.86
CA LEU A 84 4.68 13.52 -2.67
C LEU A 84 3.67 12.37 -2.82
N LEU A 85 3.00 12.29 -3.98
CA LEU A 85 2.07 11.22 -4.28
C LEU A 85 2.78 9.87 -4.51
N ARG A 86 4.00 9.87 -5.04
CA ARG A 86 4.85 8.66 -5.10
C ARG A 86 5.18 8.15 -3.70
N TRP A 87 5.64 9.01 -2.80
CA TRP A 87 5.89 8.62 -1.40
C TRP A 87 4.65 8.07 -0.70
N TYR A 88 3.46 8.60 -1.01
CA TYR A 88 2.21 8.04 -0.50
C TYR A 88 1.97 6.62 -1.02
N ARG A 89 2.16 6.37 -2.32
CA ARG A 89 2.05 5.02 -2.90
C ARG A 89 3.06 4.05 -2.30
N GLU A 90 4.30 4.48 -2.11
CA GLU A 90 5.35 3.69 -1.44
C GLU A 90 4.96 3.35 0.02
N LEU A 91 4.38 4.31 0.75
CA LEU A 91 3.86 4.07 2.10
C LEU A 91 2.72 3.05 2.10
N VAL A 92 1.79 3.12 1.15
CA VAL A 92 0.69 2.14 1.02
C VAL A 92 1.23 0.76 0.66
N ALA A 93 2.16 0.67 -0.29
CA ALA A 93 2.80 -0.58 -0.67
C ALA A 93 3.59 -1.19 0.48
N SER A 94 4.28 -0.35 1.27
CA SER A 94 4.99 -0.78 2.47
C SER A 94 4.04 -1.27 3.57
N LYS A 95 2.83 -0.71 3.70
CA LYS A 95 1.82 -1.27 4.61
C LYS A 95 1.47 -2.72 4.23
N TRP A 96 1.39 -2.98 2.92
CA TRP A 96 0.99 -4.27 2.34
C TRP A 96 2.20 -5.12 1.92
N ASN A 97 3.39 -4.84 2.45
CA ASN A 97 4.57 -5.65 2.19
C ASN A 97 4.50 -6.98 2.98
N TYR A 98 3.89 -8.00 2.41
CA TYR A 98 3.89 -9.35 2.97
C TYR A 98 5.27 -10.04 2.90
N SER A 99 6.37 -9.30 2.64
CA SER A 99 7.73 -9.85 2.50
C SER A 99 8.17 -10.61 3.76
N GLN A 100 7.82 -10.12 4.95
CA GLN A 100 8.08 -10.77 6.24
C GLN A 100 7.17 -11.97 6.52
N ARG A 101 6.07 -12.11 5.77
CA ARG A 101 5.07 -13.20 5.89
C ARG A 101 5.18 -14.22 4.77
N ARG A 102 6.13 -14.05 3.84
CA ARG A 102 6.47 -15.10 2.88
C ARG A 102 7.15 -16.21 3.67
N GLY A 103 6.42 -17.27 3.95
CA GLY A 103 7.01 -18.53 4.38
C GLY A 103 8.00 -19.04 3.33
N PRO A 104 8.85 -20.02 3.68
CA PRO A 104 9.57 -20.78 2.65
C PRO A 104 8.53 -21.23 1.61
N GLY A 105 8.88 -21.18 0.32
CA GLY A 105 8.01 -21.68 -0.74
C GLY A 105 7.61 -23.15 -0.53
N ARG A 106 6.98 -23.77 -1.53
CA ARG A 106 6.55 -25.19 -1.47
C ARG A 106 7.56 -26.05 -0.68
N PRO A 107 7.15 -26.65 0.46
CA PRO A 107 8.05 -27.48 1.25
C PRO A 107 8.69 -28.54 0.36
N ARG A 108 10.02 -28.64 0.38
CA ARG A 108 10.70 -29.73 -0.32
C ARG A 108 10.20 -31.05 0.25
N VAL A 109 9.75 -31.95 -0.60
CA VAL A 109 9.46 -33.34 -0.21
C VAL A 109 10.72 -33.89 0.46
N MET A 110 10.58 -34.48 1.66
CA MET A 110 11.71 -35.00 2.43
C MET A 110 12.49 -36.01 1.61
N LYS A 111 13.83 -35.91 1.58
CA LYS A 111 14.72 -36.81 0.81
C LYS A 111 14.42 -38.27 1.08
N THR A 112 14.13 -38.63 2.33
CA THR A 112 13.75 -39.98 2.74
C THR A 112 12.55 -40.54 1.96
N ILE A 113 11.56 -39.70 1.64
CA ILE A 113 10.39 -40.11 0.85
C ILE A 113 10.79 -40.32 -0.62
N VAL A 114 11.67 -39.46 -1.16
CA VAL A 114 12.18 -39.58 -2.53
C VAL A 114 13.04 -40.83 -2.69
N ASP A 115 13.93 -41.09 -1.72
CA ASP A 115 14.81 -42.26 -1.72
C ASP A 115 14.00 -43.56 -1.61
N LEU A 116 12.95 -43.56 -0.79
CA LEU A 116 12.04 -44.70 -0.66
C LEU A 116 11.23 -44.94 -1.95
N VAL A 117 10.76 -43.87 -2.62
CA VAL A 117 10.09 -43.95 -3.93
C VAL A 117 11.03 -44.54 -4.99
N LEU A 118 12.27 -44.08 -5.03
CA LEU A 118 13.29 -44.55 -5.98
C LEU A 118 13.67 -46.01 -5.71
N GLN A 119 13.84 -46.40 -4.44
CA GLN A 119 14.11 -47.78 -4.07
C GLN A 119 12.97 -48.71 -4.49
N MET A 120 11.71 -48.32 -4.24
CA MET A 120 10.55 -49.11 -4.67
C MET A 120 10.46 -49.26 -6.19
N ALA A 121 10.80 -48.21 -6.94
CA ALA A 121 10.81 -48.25 -8.41
C ALA A 121 11.93 -49.15 -8.96
N LEU A 122 13.11 -49.14 -8.33
CA LEU A 122 14.23 -50.01 -8.69
C LEU A 122 13.97 -51.47 -8.35
N GLU A 123 13.29 -51.75 -7.25
CA GLU A 123 12.92 -53.11 -6.82
C GLU A 123 11.80 -53.72 -7.67
N ASN A 124 11.04 -52.90 -8.41
CA ASN A 124 9.92 -53.36 -9.23
C ASN A 124 9.97 -52.82 -10.67
N PRO A 125 10.90 -53.33 -11.51
CA PRO A 125 11.15 -52.79 -12.86
C PRO A 125 10.00 -53.01 -13.86
N SER A 126 9.08 -53.92 -13.57
CA SER A 126 7.96 -54.26 -14.44
C SER A 126 6.74 -53.35 -14.27
N TRP A 127 6.83 -52.35 -13.39
CA TRP A 127 5.72 -51.45 -13.12
C TRP A 127 5.66 -50.35 -14.19
N ASP A 128 4.62 -50.39 -15.01
CA ASP A 128 4.26 -49.26 -15.86
C ASP A 128 3.81 -48.07 -15.02
N THR A 129 3.94 -46.84 -15.53
CA THR A 129 3.69 -45.60 -14.79
C THR A 129 2.28 -45.54 -14.20
N ARG A 130 1.31 -46.17 -14.88
CA ARG A 130 -0.09 -46.29 -14.45
C ARG A 130 -0.30 -47.27 -13.30
N GLU A 131 0.46 -48.37 -13.27
CA GLU A 131 0.35 -49.39 -12.23
C GLU A 131 1.03 -48.93 -10.94
N PHE A 132 2.14 -48.19 -11.07
CA PHE A 132 2.76 -47.48 -9.96
C PHE A 132 1.81 -46.45 -9.33
N GLU A 133 1.12 -45.65 -10.15
CA GLU A 133 0.12 -44.67 -9.69
C GLU A 133 -1.06 -45.32 -8.95
N ALA A 134 -1.58 -46.43 -9.48
CA ALA A 134 -2.67 -47.18 -8.85
C ALA A 134 -2.28 -47.76 -7.49
N ARG A 135 -1.07 -48.34 -7.40
CA ARG A 135 -0.54 -48.92 -6.16
C ARG A 135 -0.29 -47.83 -5.11
N TRP A 136 0.28 -46.69 -5.51
CA TRP A 136 0.50 -45.56 -4.60
C TRP A 136 -0.78 -44.97 -4.03
N ARG A 137 -1.86 -44.97 -4.82
CA ARG A 137 -3.20 -44.54 -4.37
C ARG A 137 -3.75 -45.40 -3.24
N ILE A 138 -3.33 -46.67 -3.14
CA ILE A 138 -3.74 -47.60 -2.06
C ILE A 138 -3.06 -47.24 -0.72
N TRP A 139 -1.88 -46.61 -0.76
CA TRP A 139 -1.13 -46.24 0.45
C TRP A 139 -1.49 -44.86 1.02
N ASP A 140 -2.48 -44.15 0.46
CA ASP A 140 -2.97 -42.83 0.88
C ASP A 140 -1.89 -41.75 1.11
N ILE A 141 -0.77 -41.85 0.39
CA ILE A 141 0.29 -40.85 0.43
C ILE A 141 0.03 -39.83 -0.68
N ARG A 142 -0.43 -38.64 -0.31
CA ARG A 142 -0.68 -37.52 -1.25
C ARG A 142 0.63 -36.87 -1.69
N LEU A 143 1.39 -37.55 -2.56
CA LEU A 143 2.48 -36.92 -3.32
C LEU A 143 1.96 -36.37 -4.65
N ASP A 144 2.36 -35.16 -4.98
CA ASP A 144 2.10 -34.55 -6.30
C ASP A 144 3.16 -35.06 -7.29
N MET A 145 2.74 -35.93 -8.22
CA MET A 145 3.61 -36.60 -9.21
C MET A 145 4.34 -35.61 -10.14
N ALA A 146 3.90 -34.35 -10.22
CA ALA A 146 4.57 -33.29 -10.96
C ALA A 146 5.95 -32.88 -10.39
N ALA A 147 6.32 -33.39 -9.20
CA ALA A 147 7.58 -33.10 -8.53
C ALA A 147 8.67 -34.16 -8.73
N LEU A 148 8.38 -35.27 -9.44
CA LEU A 148 9.38 -36.29 -9.74
C LEU A 148 10.09 -35.98 -11.07
N PRO A 149 11.43 -36.08 -11.14
CA PRO A 149 12.14 -35.95 -12.41
C PRO A 149 11.73 -37.10 -13.34
N ALA A 150 11.34 -36.76 -14.57
CA ALA A 150 11.04 -37.74 -15.61
C ALA A 150 12.29 -38.60 -15.88
N TYR A 151 12.18 -39.90 -15.66
CA TYR A 151 13.13 -40.93 -16.08
C TYR A 151 12.51 -41.75 -17.20
#